data_AF-A0A6C0QS93-F1
#
_entry.id   AF-A0A6C0QS93-F1
#
_cell.length_a   1.000
_cell.length_b   1.000
_cell.length_c   1.000
_cell.angle_alpha   90.00
_cell.angle_beta   90.00
_cell.angle_gamma   90.00
#
_symmetry.space_group_name_H-M   'P 1'
#
loop_
_entity.id
_entity.type
_entity.pdbx_description
1 polymer ?
#
loop_
_entity_poly.entity_id
_entity_poly.type
_entity_poly.pdbx_seq_one_letter_code
_entity_poly.pdbx_strand_id
1 'polypeptide(L)'
;MSTNTIYKANQNRRMSALQTAYILNTCEMLLRLEIEIRGSNLALLVATDTATVVYGEATKEGMLKFLSKLKEHAVNKEDIDELLEEVQHMD
;
A
#
# COMPACT_ATOMS: atom_id res chain seq x y z
N MET A 1 -1.51 20.31 15.38
CA MET A 1 -0.73 20.01 14.16
C MET A 1 -0.45 18.51 14.19
N SER A 2 -1.23 17.71 13.46
CA SER A 2 -1.04 16.25 13.44
C SER A 2 0.20 15.95 12.63
N THR A 3 1.27 15.49 13.29
CA THR A 3 2.48 14.99 12.66
C THR A 3 2.14 13.71 11.89
N ASN A 4 1.85 13.83 10.59
CA ASN A 4 1.75 12.65 9.73
C ASN A 4 3.13 12.00 9.67
N THR A 5 3.27 10.85 10.33
CA THR A 5 4.47 10.02 10.25
C THR A 5 4.58 9.51 8.82
N ILE A 6 5.57 10.00 8.07
CA ILE A 6 5.87 9.50 6.73
C ILE A 6 6.66 8.20 6.89
N TYR A 7 5.99 7.07 6.76
CA TYR A 7 6.67 5.79 6.69
C TYR A 7 7.23 5.61 5.28
N LYS A 8 8.54 5.85 5.12
CA LYS A 8 9.27 5.34 3.98
C LYS A 8 9.46 3.85 4.23
N ALA A 9 8.61 3.06 3.59
CA ALA A 9 8.50 1.65 3.87
C ALA A 9 9.87 0.94 3.79
N ASN A 10 10.12 0.06 4.75
CA ASN A 10 11.36 -0.70 4.89
C ASN A 10 11.65 -1.48 3.58
N GLN A 11 12.92 -1.63 3.18
CA GLN A 11 13.30 -2.41 1.99
C GLN A 11 12.85 -3.88 2.08
N ASN A 12 12.45 -4.35 3.27
CA ASN A 12 11.81 -5.64 3.45
C ASN A 12 10.30 -5.59 3.17
N ARG A 13 9.90 -6.11 1.99
CA ARG A 13 8.51 -6.25 1.53
C ARG A 13 7.54 -6.78 2.60
N ARG A 14 7.95 -7.81 3.37
CA ARG A 14 7.09 -8.44 4.39
C ARG A 14 6.80 -7.47 5.54
N MET A 15 7.81 -6.76 6.02
CA MET A 15 7.65 -5.80 7.10
C MET A 15 6.78 -4.62 6.66
N SER A 16 6.99 -4.14 5.44
CA SER A 16 6.20 -3.07 4.86
C SER A 16 4.72 -3.47 4.68
N ALA A 17 4.45 -4.69 4.26
CA ALA A 17 3.08 -5.22 4.17
C ALA A 17 2.42 -5.30 5.55
N LEU A 18 3.13 -5.80 6.57
CA LEU A 18 2.61 -5.86 7.94
C LEU A 18 2.29 -4.47 8.52
N GLN A 19 3.19 -3.51 8.32
CA GLN A 19 2.99 -2.13 8.79
C GLN A 19 1.82 -1.46 8.08
N THR A 20 1.71 -1.63 6.76
CA THR A 20 0.60 -1.07 5.96
C THR A 20 -0.72 -1.72 6.36
N ALA A 21 -0.77 -3.04 6.54
CA ALA A 21 -1.96 -3.74 7.03
C ALA A 21 -2.37 -3.26 8.42
N TYR A 22 -1.41 -3.06 9.34
CA TYR A 22 -1.70 -2.52 10.66
C TYR A 22 -2.39 -1.15 10.57
N ILE A 23 -1.88 -0.26 9.72
CA ILE A 23 -2.48 1.08 9.52
C ILE A 23 -3.90 0.96 8.96
N LEU A 24 -4.10 0.16 7.90
CA LEU A 24 -5.42 -0.05 7.29
C LEU A 24 -6.43 -0.70 8.25
N ASN A 25 -5.97 -1.58 9.14
CA ASN A 25 -6.84 -2.29 10.08
C ASN A 25 -7.19 -1.47 11.33
N THR A 26 -6.45 -0.39 11.60
CA THR A 26 -6.60 0.41 12.83
C THR A 26 -7.04 1.83 12.58
N CYS A 27 -7.07 2.28 11.32
CA CYS A 27 -7.64 3.58 10.98
C CYS A 27 -9.15 3.59 11.18
N GLU A 28 -9.67 4.74 11.62
CA GLU A 28 -11.12 4.96 11.62
C GLU A 28 -11.60 5.39 10.23
N MET A 29 -10.72 5.99 9.43
CA MET A 29 -11.07 6.53 8.13
C MET A 29 -9.94 6.40 7.11
N LEU A 30 -10.25 5.74 6.00
CA LEU A 30 -9.41 5.69 4.81
C LEU A 30 -9.65 6.92 3.95
N LEU A 31 -8.60 7.70 3.70
CA LEU A 31 -8.64 8.93 2.91
C LEU A 31 -8.14 8.72 1.49
N ARG A 32 -7.21 7.78 1.30
CA ARG A 32 -6.61 7.44 0.00
C ARG A 32 -6.07 6.03 0.02
N LEU A 33 -6.33 5.28 -1.05
CA LEU A 33 -5.74 3.98 -1.31
C LEU A 33 -5.66 3.79 -2.84
N GLU A 34 -4.48 3.92 -3.41
CA GLU A 34 -4.30 3.86 -4.87
C GLU A 34 -2.87 3.52 -5.27
N ILE A 35 -2.71 3.03 -6.50
CA ILE A 35 -1.40 2.85 -7.14
C ILE A 35 -1.13 3.99 -8.13
N GLU A 36 0.04 4.60 -8.03
CA GLU A 36 0.54 5.58 -9.00
C GLU A 36 1.79 5.07 -9.72
N ILE A 37 1.96 5.47 -10.98
CA ILE A 37 3.25 5.37 -11.70
C ILE A 37 4.08 6.62 -11.36
N ARG A 38 5.27 6.40 -10.79
CA ARG A 38 6.23 7.47 -10.45
C ARG A 38 7.55 7.24 -11.18
N GLY A 39 7.66 7.85 -12.36
CA GLY A 39 8.77 7.61 -13.27
C GLY A 39 8.70 6.19 -13.84
N SER A 40 9.72 5.38 -13.59
CA SER A 40 9.76 3.96 -14.00
C SER A 40 9.23 2.98 -12.93
N ASN A 41 8.75 3.48 -11.78
CA ASN A 41 8.37 2.66 -10.63
C ASN A 41 6.86 2.78 -10.34
N LEU A 42 6.31 1.79 -9.66
CA LEU A 42 4.96 1.84 -9.09
C LEU A 42 5.03 2.23 -7.61
N ALA A 43 4.06 3.00 -7.14
CA ALA A 43 3.94 3.39 -5.75
C ALA A 43 2.52 3.16 -5.23
N LEU A 44 2.38 2.42 -4.13
CA LEU A 44 1.17 2.42 -3.32
C LEU A 44 1.16 3.64 -2.42
N LEU A 45 0.06 4.37 -2.48
CA LEU A 45 -0.23 5.49 -1.61
C LEU A 45 -1.38 5.13 -0.69
N VAL A 46 -1.12 5.20 0.61
CA VAL A 46 -2.14 5.04 1.65
C VAL A 46 -2.17 6.32 2.47
N ALA A 47 -3.34 6.93 2.61
CA ALA A 47 -3.58 8.00 3.57
C ALA A 47 -4.79 7.65 4.42
N THR A 48 -4.63 7.77 5.73
CA THR A 48 -5.68 7.57 6.72
C THR A 48 -5.73 8.77 7.66
N ASP A 49 -6.69 8.77 8.57
CA ASP A 49 -6.75 9.68 9.71
C ASP A 49 -5.54 9.55 10.66
N THR A 50 -4.85 8.40 10.64
CA THR A 50 -3.75 8.07 11.55
C THR A 50 -2.35 8.18 10.93
N ALA A 51 -2.20 7.94 9.63
CA ALA A 51 -0.88 7.87 8.99
C ALA A 51 -0.92 8.08 7.47
N THR A 52 0.26 8.29 6.89
CA THR A 52 0.47 8.25 5.44
C THR A 52 1.61 7.29 5.11
N VAL A 53 1.37 6.35 4.20
CA VAL A 53 2.35 5.36 3.75
C VAL A 53 2.60 5.53 2.26
N VAL A 54 3.88 5.46 1.88
CA VAL A 54 4.30 5.36 0.49
C VAL A 54 5.21 4.14 0.35
N TYR A 55 4.77 3.14 -0.40
CA TYR A 55 5.53 1.93 -0.71
C TYR A 55 5.82 1.88 -2.21
N GLY A 56 7.08 1.72 -2.61
CA GLY A 56 7.49 1.68 -4.01
C GLY A 56 8.04 0.33 -4.44
N GLU A 57 7.72 -0.10 -5.65
CA GLU A 57 8.33 -1.26 -6.32
C GLU A 57 8.80 -0.86 -7.72
N ALA A 58 9.94 -1.43 -8.12
CA ALA A 58 10.53 -1.15 -9.43
C ALA A 58 9.80 -1.87 -10.58
N THR A 59 9.01 -2.90 -10.27
CA THR A 59 8.32 -3.71 -11.28
C THR A 59 6.88 -3.99 -10.87
N LYS A 60 6.03 -4.18 -11.88
CA LYS A 60 4.66 -4.67 -11.73
C LYS A 60 4.59 -5.96 -10.91
N GLU A 61 5.47 -6.92 -11.19
CA GLU A 61 5.57 -8.18 -10.44
C GLU A 61 5.92 -7.94 -8.96
N GLY A 62 6.81 -7.00 -8.68
CA GLY A 62 7.14 -6.59 -7.31
C GLY A 62 5.93 -6.05 -6.56
N MET A 63 5.16 -5.17 -7.20
CA MET A 63 3.93 -4.61 -6.64
C MET A 63 2.87 -5.69 -6.40
N LEU A 64 2.64 -6.59 -7.36
CA LEU A 64 1.69 -7.71 -7.20
C LEU A 64 2.07 -8.63 -6.03
N LYS A 65 3.37 -8.93 -5.86
CA LYS A 65 3.86 -9.70 -4.71
C LYS A 65 3.65 -8.97 -3.39
N PHE A 66 3.82 -7.66 -3.37
CA PHE A 66 3.56 -6.85 -2.19
C PHE A 66 2.06 -6.82 -1.83
N LEU A 67 1.18 -6.51 -2.79
CA LEU A 67 -0.26 -6.48 -2.58
C LEU A 67 -0.82 -7.84 -2.16
N SER A 68 -0.34 -8.93 -2.78
CA SER A 68 -0.67 -10.30 -2.36
C SER A 68 -0.30 -10.53 -0.89
N LYS A 69 0.86 -10.02 -0.45
CA LYS A 69 1.29 -10.14 0.95
C LYS A 69 0.49 -9.24 1.89
N LEU A 70 0.10 -8.06 1.43
CA LEU A 70 -0.76 -7.14 2.18
C LEU A 70 -2.14 -7.77 2.43
N LYS A 71 -2.71 -8.41 1.41
CA LYS A 71 -4.01 -9.12 1.46
C LYS A 71 -4.07 -10.20 2.53
N GLU A 72 -2.95 -10.87 2.81
CA GLU A 72 -2.88 -11.87 3.89
C GLU A 72 -3.15 -11.27 5.29
N HIS A 73 -2.95 -9.96 5.45
CA HIS A 73 -2.96 -9.29 6.75
C HIS A 73 -4.04 -8.21 6.90
N ALA A 74 -4.60 -7.70 5.80
CA ALA A 74 -5.68 -6.71 5.85
C ALA A 74 -7.04 -7.32 6.20
N VAL A 75 -7.85 -6.56 6.94
CA VAL A 75 -9.24 -6.90 7.27
C VAL A 75 -10.13 -6.70 6.05
N ASN A 76 -10.05 -5.54 5.39
CA ASN A 76 -10.72 -5.32 4.11
C ASN A 76 -9.85 -5.84 2.97
N LYS A 77 -10.24 -6.98 2.39
CA LYS A 77 -9.53 -7.62 1.29
C LYS A 77 -10.04 -7.20 -0.08
N GLU A 78 -11.26 -6.68 -0.16
CA GLU A 78 -11.90 -6.27 -1.42
C GLU A 78 -11.13 -5.09 -2.02
N ASP A 79 -10.82 -4.07 -1.23
CA ASP A 79 -10.01 -2.93 -1.67
C ASP A 79 -8.64 -3.37 -2.22
N ILE A 80 -8.02 -4.41 -1.64
CA ILE A 80 -6.73 -4.92 -2.11
C ILE A 80 -6.89 -5.74 -3.39
N ASP A 81 -8.00 -6.45 -3.54
CA ASP A 81 -8.31 -7.17 -4.78
C ASP A 81 -8.53 -6.21 -5.94
N GLU A 82 -9.20 -5.09 -5.72
CA GLU A 82 -9.31 -4.00 -6.70
C GLU A 82 -7.92 -3.49 -7.13
N LEU A 83 -7.03 -3.20 -6.18
CA LEU A 83 -5.65 -2.79 -6.50
C LEU A 83 -4.84 -3.88 -7.24
N LEU A 84 -5.05 -5.16 -6.92
CA LEU A 84 -4.41 -6.27 -7.60
C LEU A 84 -4.85 -6.33 -9.07
N GLU A 85 -6.15 -6.17 -9.32
CA GLU A 85 -6.71 -6.10 -10.67
C GLU A 85 -6.20 -4.88 -11.43
N GLU A 86 -6.17 -3.69 -10.80
CA GLU A 86 -5.60 -2.48 -11.40
C GLU A 86 -4.17 -2.74 -11.88
N VAL A 87 -3.28 -3.19 -10.98
CA VAL A 87 -1.87 -3.44 -11.30
C VAL A 87 -1.73 -4.48 -12.41
N GLN A 88 -2.57 -5.52 -12.44
CA GLN A 88 -2.59 -6.52 -13.51
C GLN A 88 -2.91 -5.95 -14.89
N HIS A 89 -3.68 -4.86 -14.97
CA HIS A 89 -4.07 -4.21 -16.22
C HIS A 89 -3.30 -2.92 -16.53
N MET A 90 -2.35 -2.53 -15.67
CA MET A 90 -1.41 -1.43 -15.96
C MET A 90 -0.40 -1.84 -17.05
N ASP A 91 -0.23 -0.98 -18.06
CA ASP A 91 0.74 -1.11 -19.16
C ASP A 91 2.17 -0.72 -18.76
#